data_AF-A0A2T2SML5-F1
#
_entry.id   AF-A0A2T2SML5-F1
#
_cell.length_a   1.000
_cell.length_b   1.000
_cell.length_c   1.000
_cell.angle_alpha   90.00
_cell.angle_beta   90.00
_cell.angle_gamma   90.00
#
_symmetry.space_group_name_H-M   'P 1'
#
loop_
_entity.id
_entity.type
_entity.pdbx_description
1 polymer ?
#
loop_
_entity_poly.entity_id
_entity_poly.type
_entity_poly.pdbx_seq_one_letter_code
_entity_poly.pdbx_strand_id
1 'polypeptide(L)'
;MLIVLDWVILLILLGGGIRGYMVGAVRQVGSVLGIVAALLFSVEFMDSVGALVVSSIGLSDTLAPLAGFTVLFLGVYLLFIALSRLVEQVFETLSLSIVNQVLGGAVGGAKAALLLSLLFLVLGGMELPEQKTRADSTFYQPVAELLPRTIEATEHWVPAAKEAADQLGRQVRSKVDAVPESPPDSTMSDPDS
;
A
#
# COMPACT_ATOMS: atom_id res chain seq x y z
N MET A 1 24.09 15.08 2.95
CA MET A 1 24.55 14.79 1.57
C MET A 1 23.64 13.68 1.07
N LEU A 2 22.96 13.84 -0.08
CA LEU A 2 21.99 12.83 -0.54
C LEU A 2 22.74 11.56 -0.96
N ILE A 3 22.43 10.44 -0.32
CA ILE A 3 23.03 9.15 -0.65
C ILE A 3 22.15 8.41 -1.68
N VAL A 4 22.65 7.31 -2.25
CA VAL A 4 21.96 6.55 -3.32
C VAL A 4 20.52 6.19 -2.90
N LEU A 5 20.30 5.88 -1.63
CA LEU A 5 18.98 5.57 -1.09
C LEU A 5 17.99 6.75 -1.21
N ASP A 6 18.44 7.98 -0.96
CA ASP A 6 17.61 9.17 -1.08
C ASP A 6 17.14 9.39 -2.53
N TRP A 7 18.02 9.14 -3.51
CA TRP A 7 17.68 9.24 -4.93
C TRP A 7 16.69 8.17 -5.38
N VAL A 8 16.81 6.95 -4.87
CA VAL A 8 15.86 5.86 -5.14
C VAL A 8 14.48 6.20 -4.57
N ILE A 9 14.43 6.69 -3.32
CA ILE A 9 13.19 7.15 -2.68
C ILE A 9 12.55 8.26 -3.50
N LEU A 10 13.33 9.28 -3.86
CA LEU A 10 12.84 10.42 -4.63
C LEU A 10 12.29 9.99 -5.99
N LEU A 11 12.98 9.07 -6.68
CA LEU A 11 12.55 8.53 -7.98
C LEU A 11 11.21 7.80 -7.86
N ILE A 12 11.03 6.98 -6.82
CA ILE A 12 9.78 6.24 -6.60
C ILE A 12 8.63 7.19 -6.23
N LEU A 13 8.87 8.16 -5.35
CA LEU A 13 7.88 9.18 -4.98
C LEU A 13 7.48 10.02 -6.19
N LEU A 14 8.46 10.47 -6.97
CA LEU A 14 8.21 11.28 -8.17
C LEU A 14 7.50 10.44 -9.24
N GLY A 15 7.89 9.19 -9.44
CA GLY A 15 7.22 8.26 -10.34
C GLY A 15 5.76 8.02 -9.93
N GLY A 16 5.50 7.83 -8.63
CA GLY A 16 4.15 7.72 -8.07
C GLY A 16 3.33 8.99 -8.25
N GLY A 17 3.93 10.15 -8.03
CA GLY A 17 3.32 11.46 -8.23
C GLY A 17 2.99 11.74 -9.69
N ILE A 18 3.93 11.51 -10.62
CA ILE A 18 3.73 11.69 -12.06
C ILE A 18 2.65 10.74 -12.56
N ARG A 19 2.74 9.45 -12.20
CA ARG A 19 1.70 8.48 -12.56
C ARG A 19 0.34 8.90 -12.01
N GLY A 20 0.31 9.37 -10.76
CA GLY A 20 -0.91 9.86 -10.14
C GLY A 20 -1.51 11.08 -10.84
N TYR A 21 -0.66 12.00 -11.27
CA TYR A 21 -1.03 13.19 -12.03
C TYR A 21 -1.62 12.82 -13.39
N MET A 22 -0.97 11.89 -14.11
CA MET A 22 -1.46 11.41 -15.41
C MET A 22 -2.78 10.65 -15.30
N VAL A 23 -3.02 9.97 -14.18
CA VAL A 23 -4.26 9.19 -13.94
C VAL A 23 -5.40 10.06 -13.43
N GLY A 24 -5.11 11.14 -12.69
CA GLY A 24 -6.12 12.00 -12.08
C GLY A 24 -6.69 11.44 -10.76
N ALA A 25 -7.18 12.33 -9.89
CA ALA A 25 -7.74 11.96 -8.59
C ALA A 25 -9.06 11.17 -8.72
N VAL A 26 -9.96 11.60 -9.60
CA VAL A 26 -11.28 10.98 -9.79
C VAL A 26 -11.13 9.51 -10.16
N ARG A 27 -10.27 9.21 -11.15
CA ARG A 27 -10.01 7.84 -11.57
C ARG A 27 -9.31 7.01 -10.49
N GLN A 28 -8.42 7.61 -9.71
CA GLN A 28 -7.79 6.91 -8.60
C GLN A 28 -8.79 6.54 -7.50
N VAL A 29 -9.66 7.46 -7.11
CA VAL A 29 -10.70 7.21 -6.10
C VAL A 29 -11.69 6.18 -6.62
N GLY A 30 -12.18 6.37 -7.84
CA GLY A 30 -13.14 5.45 -8.44
C GLY A 30 -12.57 4.05 -8.68
N SER A 31 -11.27 3.90 -8.94
CA SER A 31 -10.63 2.58 -8.97
C SER A 31 -10.59 1.92 -7.59
N VAL A 32 -10.34 2.68 -6.51
CA VAL A 32 -10.32 2.12 -5.14
C VAL A 32 -11.73 1.72 -4.73
N LEU A 33 -12.70 2.62 -4.90
CA LEU A 33 -14.11 2.34 -4.64
C LEU A 33 -14.61 1.17 -5.48
N GLY A 34 -14.19 1.09 -6.74
CA GLY A 34 -14.54 0.00 -7.64
C GLY A 34 -14.02 -1.35 -7.16
N ILE A 35 -12.81 -1.43 -6.62
CA ILE A 35 -12.29 -2.67 -6.04
C ILE A 35 -13.09 -3.06 -4.79
N VAL A 36 -13.33 -2.11 -3.88
CA VAL A 36 -14.09 -2.37 -2.65
C VAL A 36 -15.50 -2.84 -2.97
N ALA A 37 -16.20 -2.13 -3.85
CA ALA A 37 -17.53 -2.49 -4.30
C ALA A 37 -17.50 -3.86 -5.01
N ALA A 38 -16.58 -4.07 -5.95
CA ALA A 38 -16.46 -5.34 -6.66
C ALA A 38 -16.26 -6.51 -5.70
N LEU A 39 -15.41 -6.38 -4.66
CA LEU A 39 -15.24 -7.43 -3.66
C LEU A 39 -16.54 -7.71 -2.89
N LEU A 40 -17.21 -6.67 -2.39
CA LEU A 40 -18.46 -6.82 -1.61
C LEU A 40 -19.55 -7.48 -2.44
N PHE A 41 -19.81 -6.99 -3.65
CA PHE A 41 -20.83 -7.56 -4.54
C PHE A 41 -20.46 -8.97 -5.01
N SER A 42 -19.20 -9.24 -5.30
CA SER A 42 -18.80 -10.57 -5.78
C SER A 42 -18.95 -11.61 -4.69
N VAL A 43 -18.59 -11.29 -3.44
CA VAL A 43 -18.75 -12.23 -2.32
C VAL A 43 -20.22 -12.50 -2.02
N GLU A 44 -21.07 -11.47 -2.08
CA GLU A 44 -22.50 -11.61 -1.80
C GLU A 44 -23.24 -12.41 -2.89
N PHE A 45 -22.89 -12.21 -4.16
CA PHE A 45 -23.67 -12.73 -5.29
C PHE A 45 -22.97 -13.86 -6.08
N MET A 46 -21.81 -14.35 -5.63
CA MET A 46 -21.05 -15.37 -6.37
C MET A 46 -21.82 -16.67 -6.62
N ASP A 47 -22.62 -17.14 -5.68
CA ASP A 47 -23.36 -18.40 -5.86
C ASP A 47 -24.49 -18.26 -6.89
N SER A 48 -25.24 -17.15 -6.78
CA SER A 48 -26.35 -16.83 -7.69
C SER A 48 -25.88 -16.65 -9.13
N VAL A 49 -24.83 -15.85 -9.33
CA VAL A 49 -24.28 -15.62 -10.68
C VAL A 49 -23.49 -16.83 -11.16
N GLY A 50 -22.80 -17.53 -10.27
CA GLY A 50 -22.03 -18.73 -10.56
C GLY A 50 -22.87 -19.83 -11.20
N ALA A 51 -24.04 -20.12 -10.65
CA ALA A 51 -24.95 -21.13 -11.21
C ALA A 51 -25.41 -20.78 -12.64
N LEU A 52 -25.68 -19.51 -12.92
CA LEU A 52 -26.05 -19.02 -14.26
C LEU A 52 -24.89 -19.13 -15.26
N VAL A 53 -23.68 -18.78 -14.81
CA VAL A 53 -22.47 -18.85 -15.63
C VAL A 53 -22.12 -20.30 -15.96
N VAL A 54 -22.12 -21.19 -14.97
CA VAL A 54 -21.76 -22.61 -15.17
C VAL A 54 -22.77 -23.32 -16.09
N SER A 55 -24.07 -23.10 -15.89
CA SER A 55 -25.11 -23.66 -16.75
C SER A 55 -25.06 -23.15 -18.20
N SER A 56 -24.57 -21.93 -18.42
CA SER A 56 -24.45 -21.33 -19.76
C SER A 56 -23.24 -21.85 -20.54
N ILE A 57 -22.13 -22.17 -19.85
CA ILE A 57 -20.85 -22.51 -20.49
C ILE A 57 -20.49 -24.00 -20.32
N GLY A 58 -21.29 -24.77 -19.56
CA GLY A 58 -21.06 -26.19 -19.32
C GLY A 58 -19.85 -26.49 -18.44
N LEU A 59 -19.54 -25.60 -17.49
CA LEU A 59 -18.47 -25.80 -16.51
C LEU A 59 -18.89 -26.81 -15.43
N SER A 60 -17.96 -27.20 -14.57
CA SER A 60 -18.29 -27.99 -13.37
C SER A 60 -18.97 -27.12 -12.31
N ASP A 61 -20.02 -27.64 -11.66
CA ASP A 61 -20.72 -26.96 -10.56
C ASP A 61 -19.79 -26.60 -9.40
N THR A 62 -18.70 -27.35 -9.21
CA THR A 62 -17.67 -27.04 -8.19
C THR A 62 -16.95 -25.71 -8.46
N LEU A 63 -16.94 -25.26 -9.72
CA LEU A 63 -16.36 -23.98 -10.12
C LEU A 63 -17.38 -22.83 -10.10
N ALA A 64 -18.65 -23.09 -9.78
CA ALA A 64 -19.70 -22.06 -9.83
C ALA A 64 -19.37 -20.82 -8.97
N PRO A 65 -19.00 -20.95 -7.69
CA PRO A 65 -18.68 -19.76 -6.87
C PRO A 65 -17.48 -18.98 -7.43
N LEU A 66 -16.44 -19.68 -7.90
CA LEU A 66 -15.25 -19.05 -8.48
C LEU A 66 -15.58 -18.29 -9.78
N ALA A 67 -16.40 -18.89 -10.64
CA ALA A 67 -16.84 -18.28 -11.89
C ALA A 67 -17.73 -17.05 -11.62
N GLY A 68 -18.68 -17.16 -10.70
CA GLY A 68 -19.57 -16.07 -10.30
C GLY A 68 -18.82 -14.90 -9.67
N PHE A 69 -17.89 -15.19 -8.75
CA PHE A 69 -17.00 -14.19 -8.16
C PHE A 69 -16.20 -13.47 -9.25
N THR A 70 -15.58 -14.22 -10.16
CA THR A 70 -14.72 -13.64 -11.21
C THR A 70 -15.52 -12.73 -12.15
N VAL A 71 -16.68 -13.18 -12.61
CA VAL A 71 -17.53 -12.42 -13.54
C VAL A 71 -18.06 -11.15 -12.89
N LEU A 72 -18.56 -11.24 -11.66
CA LEU A 72 -19.03 -10.07 -10.92
C LEU A 72 -17.91 -9.10 -10.59
N PHE A 73 -16.76 -9.61 -10.13
CA PHE A 73 -15.65 -8.77 -9.74
C PHE A 73 -15.20 -7.94 -10.94
N LEU A 74 -15.00 -8.61 -12.08
CA LEU A 74 -14.57 -7.95 -13.29
C LEU A 74 -15.65 -7.00 -13.82
N GLY A 75 -16.92 -7.42 -13.83
CA GLY A 75 -18.04 -6.60 -14.30
C GLY A 75 -18.20 -5.31 -13.50
N VAL A 76 -18.27 -5.42 -12.17
CA VAL A 76 -18.41 -4.28 -11.26
C VAL A 76 -17.17 -3.39 -11.30
N TYR A 77 -15.97 -3.97 -11.27
CA TYR A 77 -14.73 -3.20 -11.35
C TYR A 77 -14.62 -2.39 -12.64
N LEU A 78 -14.92 -3.01 -13.78
CA LEU A 78 -14.92 -2.34 -15.08
C LEU A 78 -15.99 -1.24 -15.16
N LEU A 79 -17.17 -1.48 -14.58
CA LEU A 79 -18.22 -0.47 -14.49
C LEU A 79 -17.76 0.78 -13.73
N PHE A 80 -17.11 0.59 -12.58
CA PHE A 80 -16.58 1.71 -11.80
C PHE A 80 -15.46 2.46 -12.54
N ILE A 81 -14.58 1.75 -13.26
CA ILE A 81 -13.58 2.40 -14.12
C ILE A 81 -14.27 3.25 -15.20
N ALA A 82 -15.30 2.70 -15.86
CA ALA A 82 -16.04 3.42 -16.88
C ALA A 82 -16.73 4.66 -16.30
N LEU A 83 -17.39 4.52 -15.16
CA LEU A 83 -18.07 5.62 -14.47
C LEU A 83 -17.07 6.72 -14.07
N SER A 84 -15.90 6.33 -13.57
CA SER A 84 -14.83 7.28 -13.22
C SER A 84 -14.38 8.10 -14.43
N ARG A 85 -14.29 7.48 -15.62
CA ARG A 85 -13.95 8.19 -16.86
C ARG A 85 -15.02 9.18 -17.27
N LEU A 86 -16.30 8.83 -17.10
CA LEU A 86 -17.39 9.76 -17.40
C LEU A 86 -17.36 10.97 -16.47
N VAL A 87 -17.13 10.74 -15.16
CA VAL A 87 -16.97 11.85 -14.21
C VAL A 87 -15.75 12.70 -14.57
N GLU A 88 -14.62 12.07 -14.92
CA GLU A 88 -13.41 12.77 -15.35
C GLU A 88 -13.66 13.69 -16.56
N GLN A 89 -14.43 13.24 -17.55
CA GLN A 89 -14.84 14.08 -18.69
C GLN A 89 -15.67 15.29 -18.27
N VAL A 90 -16.51 15.18 -17.24
CA VAL A 90 -17.25 16.33 -16.70
C VAL A 90 -16.28 17.34 -16.05
N PHE A 91 -15.22 16.88 -15.39
CA PHE A 91 -14.22 17.78 -14.82
C PHE A 91 -13.38 18.46 -15.91
N GLU A 92 -13.14 17.77 -17.03
CA GLU A 92 -12.48 18.35 -18.20
C GLU A 92 -13.31 19.47 -18.82
N THR A 93 -14.63 19.30 -18.99
CA THR A 93 -15.50 20.35 -19.52
C THR A 93 -15.59 21.56 -18.60
N LEU A 94 -15.48 21.36 -17.30
CA LEU A 94 -15.43 22.43 -16.29
C LEU A 94 -14.06 23.12 -16.18
N SER A 95 -13.07 22.76 -17.00
CA SER A 95 -11.68 23.25 -16.89
C SER A 95 -11.02 22.96 -15.53
N LEU A 96 -11.58 22.02 -14.75
CA LEU A 96 -11.03 21.56 -13.46
C LEU A 96 -10.05 20.40 -13.62
N SER A 97 -9.67 20.08 -14.87
CA SER A 97 -8.73 19.00 -15.19
C SER A 97 -7.38 19.17 -14.48
N ILE A 98 -6.84 20.39 -14.41
CA ILE A 98 -5.58 20.66 -13.70
C ILE A 98 -5.71 20.34 -12.22
N VAL A 99 -6.84 20.72 -11.59
CA VAL A 99 -7.09 20.41 -10.17
C VAL A 99 -7.20 18.90 -9.95
N ASN A 100 -7.94 18.20 -10.82
CA ASN A 100 -8.03 16.72 -10.79
C ASN A 100 -6.65 16.05 -10.93
N GLN A 101 -5.81 16.54 -11.83
CA GLN A 101 -4.47 16.00 -12.05
C GLN A 101 -3.53 16.31 -10.87
N VAL A 102 -3.52 17.54 -10.35
CA VAL A 102 -2.69 17.91 -9.19
C VAL A 102 -3.08 17.08 -7.96
N LEU A 103 -4.38 16.95 -7.67
CA LEU A 103 -4.87 16.08 -6.61
C LEU A 103 -4.50 14.62 -6.88
N GLY A 104 -4.56 14.18 -8.14
CA GLY A 104 -4.11 12.85 -8.55
C GLY A 104 -2.63 12.63 -8.24
N GLY A 105 -1.79 13.63 -8.49
CA GLY A 105 -0.37 13.59 -8.17
C GLY A 105 -0.12 13.50 -6.67
N ALA A 106 -0.85 14.28 -5.87
CA ALA A 106 -0.77 14.19 -4.40
C ALA A 106 -1.18 12.80 -3.89
N VAL A 107 -2.29 12.24 -4.37
CA VAL A 107 -2.75 10.90 -3.98
C VAL A 107 -1.77 9.82 -4.46
N GLY A 108 -1.22 9.95 -5.66
CA GLY A 108 -0.25 9.01 -6.22
C GLY A 108 1.09 9.03 -5.47
N GLY A 109 1.58 10.22 -5.13
CA GLY A 109 2.77 10.41 -4.30
C GLY A 109 2.56 9.86 -2.89
N ALA A 110 1.42 10.14 -2.26
CA ALA A 110 1.06 9.59 -0.95
C ALA A 110 1.01 8.05 -0.96
N LYS A 111 0.37 7.44 -1.97
CA LYS A 111 0.36 5.98 -2.14
C LYS A 111 1.77 5.41 -2.30
N ALA A 112 2.61 6.03 -3.12
CA ALA A 112 3.98 5.59 -3.30
C ALA A 112 4.80 5.71 -2.01
N ALA A 113 4.59 6.78 -1.23
CA ALA A 113 5.22 6.97 0.06
C ALA A 113 4.78 5.90 1.08
N LEU A 114 3.49 5.56 1.12
CA LEU A 114 2.97 4.50 1.97
C LEU A 114 3.52 3.12 1.58
N LEU A 115 3.61 2.82 0.28
CA LEU A 115 4.20 1.57 -0.20
C LEU A 115 5.70 1.48 0.12
N LEU A 116 6.44 2.58 -0.02
CA LEU A 116 7.83 2.68 0.39
C LEU A 116 7.99 2.48 1.90
N SER A 117 7.11 3.09 2.70
CA SER A 117 7.11 2.95 4.15
C SER A 117 6.87 1.50 4.58
N LEU A 118 5.89 0.83 3.95
CA LEU A 118 5.64 -0.60 4.15
C LEU A 118 6.85 -1.44 3.77
N LEU A 119 7.48 -1.14 2.63
CA LEU A 119 8.69 -1.82 2.19
C LEU A 119 9.83 -1.64 3.20
N PHE A 120 10.05 -0.43 3.72
CA PHE A 120 11.07 -0.16 4.74
C PHE A 120 10.80 -0.85 6.06
N LEU A 121 9.54 -1.02 6.46
CA LEU A 121 9.20 -1.78 7.66
C LEU A 121 9.58 -3.26 7.51
N VAL A 122 9.27 -3.86 6.36
CA VAL A 122 9.61 -5.25 6.03
C VAL A 122 11.13 -5.44 5.97
N LEU A 123 11.83 -4.54 5.27
CA LEU A 123 13.29 -4.53 5.15
C LEU A 123 13.97 -4.27 6.51
N GLY A 124 13.36 -3.39 7.31
CA GLY A 124 13.70 -3.09 8.70
C GLY A 124 13.84 -4.34 9.55
N GLY A 125 12.82 -5.21 9.51
CA GLY A 125 12.78 -6.48 10.23
C GLY A 125 13.75 -7.56 9.72
N MET A 126 14.44 -7.29 8.60
CA MET A 126 15.52 -8.11 8.03
C MET A 126 16.90 -7.46 8.15
N GLU A 127 17.02 -6.35 8.88
CA GLU A 127 18.29 -5.59 9.06
C GLU A 127 18.91 -5.04 7.75
N LEU A 128 18.11 -4.94 6.67
CA LEU A 128 18.51 -4.36 5.39
C LEU A 128 17.77 -3.04 5.15
N PRO A 129 18.36 -1.98 4.58
CA PRO A 129 19.79 -1.75 4.37
C PRO A 129 20.55 -1.62 5.70
N GLU A 130 21.88 -1.72 5.68
CA GLU A 130 22.75 -1.60 6.87
C GLU A 130 22.44 -0.34 7.69
N GLN A 131 22.56 -0.42 9.02
CA GLN A 131 22.22 0.68 9.94
C GLN A 131 22.91 2.02 9.59
N LYS A 132 24.15 1.95 9.10
CA LYS A 132 24.90 3.13 8.66
C LYS A 132 24.24 3.83 7.46
N THR A 133 23.77 3.04 6.48
CA THR A 133 23.03 3.56 5.31
C THR A 133 21.66 4.12 5.69
N ARG A 134 21.03 3.59 6.74
CA ARG A 134 19.77 4.15 7.28
C ARG A 134 20.00 5.49 7.97
N ALA A 135 21.05 5.59 8.79
CA ALA A 135 21.39 6.81 9.54
C ALA A 135 21.87 7.95 8.63
N ASP A 136 22.55 7.63 7.53
CA ASP A 136 23.04 8.62 6.57
C ASP A 136 21.95 9.13 5.59
N SER A 137 20.78 8.48 5.53
CA SER A 137 19.68 8.87 4.62
C SER A 137 18.77 9.92 5.25
N THR A 138 18.57 11.03 4.52
CA THR A 138 17.70 12.13 4.99
C THR A 138 16.21 11.78 4.84
N PHE A 139 15.84 10.95 3.85
CA PHE A 139 14.44 10.62 3.56
C PHE A 139 13.97 9.27 4.10
N TYR A 140 14.88 8.40 4.53
CA TYR A 140 14.52 7.07 5.05
C TYR A 140 13.60 7.16 6.27
N GLN A 141 13.99 7.93 7.27
CA GLN A 141 13.27 8.01 8.55
C GLN A 141 11.90 8.71 8.42
N PRO A 142 11.77 9.88 7.73
CA PRO A 142 10.48 10.47 7.48
C PRO A 142 9.52 9.54 6.72
N VAL A 143 9.99 8.84 5.69
CA VAL A 143 9.14 7.94 4.88
C VAL A 143 8.77 6.67 5.66
N ALA A 144 9.69 6.07 6.42
CA ALA A 144 9.41 4.91 7.26
C ALA A 144 8.36 5.19 8.35
N GLU A 145 8.31 6.43 8.86
CA GLU A 145 7.33 6.84 9.87
C GLU A 145 5.96 7.23 9.29
N LEU A 146 5.84 7.42 7.96
CA LEU A 146 4.57 7.79 7.34
C LEU A 146 3.49 6.73 7.55
N LEU A 147 3.81 5.45 7.43
CA LEU A 147 2.83 4.38 7.59
C LEU A 147 2.32 4.27 9.04
N PRO A 148 3.18 4.21 10.09
CA PRO A 148 2.72 4.25 11.48
C PRO A 148 1.85 5.48 11.79
N ARG A 149 2.27 6.68 11.38
CA ARG A 149 1.50 7.92 11.59
C ARG A 149 0.17 7.91 10.85
N THR A 150 0.14 7.36 9.65
CA THR A 150 -1.10 7.24 8.88
C THR A 150 -2.04 6.26 9.55
N ILE A 151 -1.54 5.12 10.04
CA ILE A 151 -2.35 4.15 10.80
C ILE A 151 -2.94 4.82 12.03
N GLU A 152 -2.12 5.50 12.85
CA GLU A 152 -2.55 6.22 14.05
C GLU A 152 -3.63 7.28 13.73
N ALA A 153 -3.43 8.07 12.67
CA ALA A 153 -4.41 9.05 12.21
C ALA A 153 -5.72 8.42 11.70
N THR A 154 -5.68 7.17 11.25
CA THR A 154 -6.84 6.43 10.75
C THR A 154 -7.47 5.50 11.82
N GLU A 155 -6.88 5.41 13.02
CA GLU A 155 -7.36 4.55 14.13
C GLU A 155 -8.81 4.85 14.52
N HIS A 156 -9.26 6.09 14.35
CA HIS A 156 -10.64 6.48 14.64
C HIS A 156 -11.65 5.93 13.60
N TRP A 157 -11.19 5.58 12.40
CA TRP A 157 -12.05 5.14 11.29
C TRP A 157 -11.90 3.66 10.94
N VAL A 158 -10.77 3.02 11.25
CA VAL A 158 -10.50 1.60 10.91
C VAL A 158 -9.80 0.86 12.07
N PRO A 159 -10.54 0.21 12.99
CA PRO A 159 -9.96 -0.48 14.15
C PRO A 159 -9.04 -1.66 13.78
N ALA A 160 -9.23 -2.26 12.60
CA ALA A 160 -8.38 -3.32 12.08
C ALA A 160 -6.92 -2.86 11.82
N ALA A 161 -6.69 -1.56 11.59
CA ALA A 161 -5.33 -1.04 11.38
C ALA A 161 -4.49 -1.09 12.68
N LYS A 162 -5.14 -0.90 13.84
CA LYS A 162 -4.51 -0.97 15.16
C LYS A 162 -4.06 -2.39 15.50
N GLU A 163 -4.90 -3.40 15.25
CA GLU A 163 -4.53 -4.79 15.50
C GLU A 163 -3.32 -5.23 14.67
N ALA A 164 -3.24 -4.78 13.41
CA ALA A 164 -2.09 -5.05 12.54
C ALA A 164 -0.81 -4.35 13.02
N ALA A 165 -0.92 -3.08 13.45
CA ALA A 165 0.22 -2.33 14.00
C ALA A 165 0.74 -2.94 15.31
N ASP A 166 -0.16 -3.36 16.21
CA ASP A 166 0.19 -4.00 17.48
C ASP A 166 0.87 -5.35 17.26
N GLN A 167 0.43 -6.12 16.26
CA GLN A 167 1.07 -7.40 15.89
C GLN A 167 2.50 -7.19 15.37
N LEU A 168 2.72 -6.19 14.50
CA LEU A 168 4.05 -5.87 13.98
C LEU A 168 4.98 -5.35 15.09
N GLY A 169 4.47 -4.51 15.99
CA GLY A 169 5.22 -4.02 17.15
C GLY A 169 5.72 -5.15 18.05
N ARG A 170 4.89 -6.16 18.31
CA ARG A 170 5.28 -7.35 19.11
C ARG A 170 6.36 -8.19 18.44
N GLN A 171 6.30 -8.36 17.11
CA GLN A 171 7.30 -9.16 16.38
C GLN A 171 8.66 -8.47 16.27
N VAL A 172 8.68 -7.14 16.15
CA VAL A 172 9.94 -6.39 16.14
C VAL A 172 10.54 -6.37 17.53
N ARG A 173 9.73 -6.14 18.57
CA ARG A 173 10.20 -6.12 19.97
C ARG A 173 10.75 -7.47 20.43
N SER A 174 10.11 -8.58 20.06
CA SER A 174 10.59 -9.91 20.41
C SER A 174 11.94 -10.26 19.77
N LYS A 175 12.22 -9.74 18.56
CA LYS A 175 13.54 -9.88 17.92
C LYS A 175 14.59 -8.98 18.56
N VAL A 176 14.22 -7.77 18.98
CA VAL A 176 15.14 -6.81 19.63
C VAL A 176 15.53 -7.27 21.04
N ASP A 177 14.58 -7.76 21.85
CA ASP A 177 14.88 -8.25 23.20
C ASP A 177 15.57 -9.63 23.19
N ALA A 178 15.54 -10.36 22.07
CA ALA A 178 16.25 -11.62 21.87
C ALA A 178 17.69 -11.45 21.38
N VAL A 179 18.12 -10.23 21.02
CA VAL A 179 19.53 -9.92 20.77
C VAL A 179 20.11 -9.48 22.11
N PRO A 180 20.96 -10.31 22.76
CA PRO A 180 21.60 -9.92 24.01
C PRO A 180 22.40 -8.64 23.78
N GLU A 181 22.26 -7.65 24.66
CA GLU A 181 23.18 -6.51 24.72
C GLU A 181 24.61 -7.07 24.66
N SER A 182 25.35 -6.70 23.62
CA SER A 182 26.77 -7.00 23.52
C SER A 182 27.45 -6.60 24.83
N PRO A 183 28.18 -7.52 25.52
CA PRO A 183 28.72 -7.24 26.85
C PRO A 183 29.62 -6.00 26.82
N PRO A 184 29.66 -5.22 27.91
CA PRO A 184 30.51 -4.05 27.98
C PRO A 184 31.98 -4.46 27.82
N ASP A 185 32.64 -3.77 26.89
CA ASP A 185 34.04 -3.89 26.55
C ASP A 185 34.89 -3.77 27.83
N SER A 186 35.24 -4.94 28.39
CA SER A 186 36.00 -5.09 29.62
C SER A 186 37.21 -5.97 29.34
N THR A 187 38.08 -5.48 28.47
CA THR A 187 39.46 -5.99 28.41
C THR A 187 40.43 -4.83 28.28
N MET A 188 40.51 -4.03 29.35
CA MET A 188 41.77 -3.39 29.72
C MET A 188 42.37 -4.21 30.86
N SER A 189 43.29 -5.12 30.53
CA SER A 189 44.47 -5.47 31.33
C SER A 189 45.28 -6.58 30.62
N ASP A 190 46.24 -6.15 29.79
CA ASP A 190 47.59 -6.74 29.82
C ASP A 190 48.17 -6.55 31.25
N PRO A 191 49.14 -7.35 31.74
CA PRO A 191 50.26 -7.90 30.97
C PRO A 191 50.76 -9.31 31.38
N ASP A 192 51.75 -9.81 30.63
CA ASP A 192 52.80 -10.79 30.99
C ASP A 192 52.81 -11.30 32.44
N SER A 193 52.64 -12.61 32.64
CA SER A 193 53.34 -13.48 33.63
C SER A 193 52.92 -14.94 33.48
#